data_AF-A0A1M5B1X1-F1
#
_entry.id   AF-A0A1M5B1X1-F1
#
_cell.length_a   1.000
_cell.length_b   1.000
_cell.length_c   1.000
_cell.angle_alpha   90.00
_cell.angle_beta   90.00
_cell.angle_gamma   90.00
#
_symmetry.space_group_name_H-M   'P 1'
#
loop_
_entity.id
_entity.type
_entity.pdbx_description
1 polymer ?
#
loop_
_entity_poly.entity_id
_entity_poly.type
_entity_poly.pdbx_seq_one_letter_code
_entity_poly.pdbx_strand_id
1 'polypeptide(L)' 'MFRLTRLSNKPILSPIKEHEWEKEAVFNAAVIYEDNKFHLFYRATCITCITEQQIPI' A
#
# COMPACT_ATOMS: atom_id res chain seq x y z
N MET A 1 -12.76 -15.42 23.75
CA MET A 1 -11.62 -14.86 22.98
C MET A 1 -11.85 -15.18 21.51
N PHE A 2 -12.00 -14.17 20.65
CA PHE A 2 -12.18 -14.39 19.21
C PHE A 2 -10.82 -14.50 18.53
N ARG A 3 -10.65 -15.50 17.67
CA ARG A 3 -9.47 -15.66 16.82
C ARG A 3 -9.87 -15.40 15.38
N LEU A 4 -9.35 -14.33 14.81
CA LEU A 4 -9.51 -14.06 13.39
C LEU A 4 -8.67 -15.06 12.60
N THR A 5 -9.23 -15.57 11.51
CA THR A 5 -8.54 -16.47 10.58
C THR A 5 -8.31 -15.72 9.27
N ARG A 6 -7.10 -15.83 8.71
CA ARG A 6 -6.84 -15.26 7.39
C ARG A 6 -7.62 -16.04 6.33
N LEU A 7 -8.25 -15.32 5.41
CA LEU A 7 -8.92 -15.93 4.26
C LEU A 7 -7.92 -16.44 3.20
N SER A 8 -6.69 -15.88 3.17
CA SER A 8 -5.65 -16.22 2.22
C SER A 8 -4.25 -16.05 2.82
N ASN A 9 -3.28 -16.81 2.30
CA ASN A 9 -1.84 -16.63 2.57
C ASN A 9 -1.21 -15.58 1.65
N LYS A 10 -1.92 -15.14 0.61
CA LYS A 10 -1.47 -14.06 -0.29
C LYS A 10 -1.96 -12.71 0.24
N PRO A 11 -1.17 -11.63 0.10
CA PRO A 11 -1.63 -10.29 0.42
C PRO A 11 -2.72 -9.84 -0.56
N ILE A 12 -3.56 -8.89 -0.13
CA ILE A 12 -4.59 -8.26 -0.98
C ILE A 12 -3.93 -7.26 -1.95
N LEU A 13 -2.92 -6.52 -1.48
CA LEU A 13 -2.15 -5.53 -2.24
C LEU A 13 -0.67 -5.88 -2.15
N SER A 14 0.06 -5.67 -3.23
CA SER A 14 1.53 -5.73 -3.28
C SER A 14 2.05 -4.55 -4.10
N PRO A 15 3.28 -4.08 -3.82
CA PRO A 15 3.90 -3.01 -4.59
C PRO A 15 3.96 -3.35 -6.08
N ILE A 16 3.74 -2.34 -6.92
CA ILE A 16 3.93 -2.43 -8.36
C ILE A 16 5.21 -1.67 -8.70
N LYS A 17 6.20 -2.37 -9.25
CA LYS A 17 7.54 -1.80 -9.47
C LYS A 17 7.55 -0.67 -10.48
N GLU A 18 6.62 -0.74 -11.43
CA GLU A 18 6.43 0.21 -12.51
C GLU A 18 5.78 1.52 -12.02
N HIS A 19 5.18 1.51 -10.83
CA HIS A 19 4.58 2.69 -10.21
C HIS A 19 5.56 3.31 -9.21
N GLU A 20 6.28 4.33 -9.66
CA GLU A 20 7.32 5.00 -8.87
C GLU A 20 6.88 5.40 -7.45
N TRP A 21 5.63 5.81 -7.24
CA TRP A 21 5.12 6.25 -5.93
C TRP A 21 4.83 5.12 -4.93
N GLU A 22 4.69 3.86 -5.37
CA GLU A 22 4.37 2.71 -4.51
C GLU A 22 5.33 1.53 -4.62
N LYS A 23 6.34 1.63 -5.48
CA LYS A 23 7.20 0.49 -5.90
C LYS A 23 7.89 -0.27 -4.78
N GLU A 24 8.01 0.31 -3.59
CA GLU A 24 8.70 -0.34 -2.46
C GLU A 24 7.76 -0.98 -1.44
N ALA A 25 6.71 -0.28 -1.01
CA ALA A 25 5.76 -0.84 -0.06
C ALA A 25 4.38 -0.19 -0.16
N VAL A 26 3.36 -1.03 0.04
CA VAL A 26 1.96 -0.64 0.24
C VAL A 26 1.45 -1.27 1.53
N PHE A 27 0.89 -0.47 2.44
CA PHE A 27 0.51 -0.93 3.78
C PHE A 27 -0.48 0.02 4.47
N ASN A 28 -0.93 -0.33 5.68
CA ASN A 28 -1.77 0.49 6.57
C ASN A 28 -3.00 1.12 5.88
N ALA A 29 -3.79 0.31 5.18
CA ALA A 29 -4.96 0.80 4.47
C ALA A 29 -6.12 1.16 5.42
N ALA A 30 -6.76 2.30 5.15
CA ALA A 30 -8.12 2.58 5.58
C ALA A 30 -9.11 2.00 4.57
N VAL A 31 -10.30 1.61 5.04
CA VAL A 31 -11.33 0.98 4.20
C VAL A 31 -12.69 1.60 4.49
N ILE A 32 -13.43 1.94 3.42
CA ILE A 32 -14.85 2.26 3.49
C ILE A 32 -15.64 1.30 2.59
N TYR A 33 -16.89 1.03 2.97
CA TYR A 33 -17.82 0.26 2.16
C TYR A 33 -18.98 1.16 1.73
N GLU A 34 -19.09 1.38 0.42
CA GLU A 34 -20.06 2.29 -0.19
C GLU A 34 -20.40 1.79 -1.59
N ASP A 35 -21.65 1.97 -2.03
CA ASP A 35 -22.12 1.56 -3.36
C ASP A 35 -21.78 0.12 -3.75
N ASN A 36 -21.94 -0.80 -2.78
CA ASN A 36 -21.67 -2.22 -2.92
C ASN A 36 -20.20 -2.53 -3.30
N LYS A 37 -19.26 -1.66 -2.91
CA LYS A 37 -17.83 -1.78 -3.16
C LYS A 37 -17.03 -1.45 -1.90
N PHE A 38 -15.90 -2.14 -1.74
CA PHE A 38 -14.87 -1.74 -0.77
C PHE A 38 -13.90 -0.79 -1.45
N HIS A 39 -13.70 0.39 -0.86
CA HIS A 39 -12.70 1.35 -1.31
C HIS A 39 -11.53 1.32 -0.32
N LEU A 40 -10.35 0.93 -0.82
CA LEU A 40 -9.13 0.85 -0.01
C LEU A 40 -8.30 2.11 -0.24
N PHE A 41 -8.05 2.86 0.83
CA PHE A 41 -7.12 3.97 0.85
C PHE A 41 -5.84 3.53 1.56
N TYR A 42 -4.86 3.05 0.79
CA TYR A 42 -3.61 2.50 1.32
C TYR A 42 -2.48 3.52 1.30
N ARG A 43 -1.52 3.33 2.21
CA ARG A 43 -0.27 4.09 2.21
C ARG A 43 0.70 3.45 1.23
N ALA A 44 1.21 4.25 0.31
CA ALA A 44 2.29 3.90 -0.59
C ALA A 44 3.60 4.58 -0.17
N THR A 45 4.73 3.98 -0.49
CA THR A 45 6.05 4.56 -0.26
C THR A 45 7.02 4.24 -1.39
N CYS A 46 7.91 5.20 -1.62
CA CYS A 46 9.12 5.06 -2.39
C CYS A 46 10.25 5.86 -1.71
N ILE A 47 11.09 5.18 -0.96
CA ILE A 47 12.26 5.74 -0.27
C ILE A 47 13.32 6.17 -1.28
N THR A 48 13.55 5.36 -2.31
CA THR A 48 14.52 5.63 -3.38
C THR A 48 14.20 6.90 -4.18
N CYS A 49 12.92 7.25 -4.32
CA CYS A 49 12.50 8.47 -5.01
C CYS A 49 12.99 9.74 -4.29
N ILE A 50 13.16 9.69 -2.97
CA ILE A 50 13.60 10.84 -2.16
C ILE A 50 15.12 11.02 -2.28
N THR A 51 15.87 9.93 -2.46
CA THR A 51 17.33 9.97 -2.61
C THR A 51 17.79 10.45 -3.99
N GLU A 52 16.93 10.36 -5.02
CA GLU A 52 17.23 10.88 -6.36
C GLU A 52 16.89 12.38 -6.52
N GLN A 53 16.06 12.94 -5.63
CA GLN A 53 15.80 14.38 -5.56
C GLN A 53 16.86 15.12 -4.75
N GLN A 54 18.13 14.87 -5.03
CA GLN A 54 19.26 15.60 -4.46
C GLN A 54 19.15 17.07 -4.88
N ILE A 55 18.49 17.88 -4.05
CA ILE A 55 18.58 19.34 -4.07
C ILE A 55 20.07 19.67 -3.90
N PRO A 56 20.74 20.29 -4.88
CA PRO A 56 22.11 20.75 -4.67
C PRO A 56 22.07 21.83 -3.59
N ILE A 57 22.89 21.63 -2.55
CA ILE A 57 23.15 22.64 -1.50
C ILE A 57 23.86 23.84 -2.12
#